data_AF-A0A6P0DTA9-F1
#
_entry.id   AF-A0A6P0DTA9-F1
#
_cell.length_a   1.000
_cell.length_b   1.000
_cell.length_c   1.000
_cell.angle_alpha   90.00
_cell.angle_beta   90.00
_cell.angle_gamma   90.00
#
_symmetry.space_group_name_H-M   'P 1'
#
loop_
_entity.id
_entity.type
_entity.pdbx_description
1 polymer ?
#
loop_
_entity_poly.entity_id
_entity_poly.type
_entity_poly.pdbx_seq_one_letter_code
_entity_poly.pdbx_strand_id
1 'polypeptide(L)' 'MIPEAATATPAPLALWVVPVADLGGVARHVLDVARVGLPGLRLAVLCPEGPLAERLREQGAAVFT' A
#
# COMPACT_ATOMS: atom_id res chain seq x y z
N MET A 1 -39.06 -4.69 -4.42
CA MET A 1 -38.11 -3.60 -4.72
C MET A 1 -36.85 -3.90 -3.91
N ILE A 2 -35.81 -4.42 -4.56
CA ILE A 2 -34.51 -4.68 -3.93
C ILE A 2 -33.74 -3.36 -4.02
N PRO A 3 -33.15 -2.83 -2.93
CA PRO A 3 -32.39 -1.59 -3.02
C PRO A 3 -31.13 -1.87 -3.86
N GLU A 4 -30.99 -1.10 -4.94
CA GLU A 4 -29.76 -1.05 -5.73
C GLU A 4 -28.68 -0.43 -4.84
N ALA A 5 -27.77 -1.26 -4.34
CA ALA A 5 -26.61 -0.78 -3.61
C ALA A 5 -25.82 0.11 -4.57
N ALA A 6 -25.80 1.41 -4.32
CA ALA A 6 -24.96 2.34 -5.05
C ALA A 6 -23.52 1.81 -5.02
N THR A 7 -23.01 1.40 -6.17
CA THR A 7 -21.63 0.93 -6.33
C THR A 7 -20.72 2.13 -6.10
N ALA A 8 -20.29 2.33 -4.86
CA ALA A 8 -19.33 3.36 -4.51
C ALA A 8 -18.08 3.16 -5.36
N THR A 9 -17.69 4.18 -6.13
CA THR A 9 -16.44 4.15 -6.87
C THR A 9 -15.31 3.97 -5.86
N PRO A 10 -14.44 2.95 -6.03
CA PRO A 10 -13.34 2.74 -5.11
C PRO A 10 -12.42 3.96 -5.13
N ALA A 11 -11.87 4.32 -3.97
CA ALA A 11 -10.90 5.39 -3.86
C ALA A 11 -9.72 5.16 -4.85
N PRO A 12 -9.20 6.23 -5.47
CA PRO A 12 -8.10 6.13 -6.42
C PRO A 12 -6.89 5.43 -5.81
N LEU A 13 -6.15 4.68 -6.64
CA LEU A 13 -4.98 3.95 -6.22
C LEU A 13 -3.72 4.82 -6.35
N ALA A 14 -2.98 4.96 -5.26
CA ALA A 14 -1.60 5.41 -5.26
C ALA A 14 -0.68 4.18 -5.32
N LEU A 15 0.00 4.00 -6.45
CA LEU A 15 1.06 2.99 -6.59
C LEU A 15 2.41 3.64 -6.30
N TRP A 16 3.07 3.21 -5.25
CA TRP A 16 4.42 3.64 -4.91
C TRP A 16 5.43 2.65 -5.46
N VAL A 17 6.28 3.08 -6.40
CA VAL A 17 7.37 2.28 -6.95
C VAL A 17 8.65 2.60 -6.20
N VAL A 18 9.16 1.63 -5.44
CA VAL A 18 10.24 1.81 -4.49
C VAL A 18 11.40 0.88 -4.88
N PRO A 19 12.53 1.42 -5.37
CA PRO A 19 13.62 0.61 -5.92
C PRO A 19 14.58 0.08 -4.83
N VAL A 20 14.05 -0.28 -3.65
CA VAL A 20 14.84 -0.85 -2.54
C VAL A 20 14.10 -2.02 -1.91
N ALA A 21 14.85 -3.05 -1.53
CA ALA A 21 14.33 -4.21 -0.81
C ALA A 21 14.58 -4.13 0.70
N ASP A 22 15.71 -3.54 1.11
CA ASP A 22 16.20 -3.57 2.49
C ASP A 22 15.68 -2.38 3.33
N LEU A 23 15.83 -2.48 4.65
CA LEU A 23 15.39 -1.47 5.60
C LEU A 23 16.39 -0.32 5.70
N GLY A 24 15.94 0.87 5.30
CA GLY A 24 16.65 2.14 5.42
C GLY A 24 15.68 3.32 5.50
N GLY A 25 16.15 4.54 5.22
CA GLY A 25 15.32 5.75 5.32
C GLY A 25 14.05 5.69 4.45
N VAL A 26 14.19 5.26 3.19
CA VAL A 26 13.05 5.10 2.27
C VAL A 26 12.07 4.05 2.79
N ALA A 27 12.55 2.86 3.13
CA ALA A 27 11.71 1.77 3.64
C ALA A 27 10.96 2.18 4.92
N ARG A 28 11.63 2.90 5.84
CA ARG A 28 10.99 3.40 7.06
C ARG A 28 9.86 4.37 6.76
N HIS A 29 10.09 5.33 5.88
CA HIS A 29 9.04 6.26 5.45
C HIS A 29 7.85 5.53 4.81
N VAL A 30 8.13 4.56 3.93
CA VAL A 30 7.09 3.75 3.27
C VAL A 30 6.26 2.97 4.30
N LEU A 31 6.90 2.33 5.28
CA LEU A 31 6.22 1.61 6.36
C LEU A 31 5.40 2.53 7.25
N ASP A 32 5.90 3.73 7.56
CA ASP A 32 5.16 4.71 8.35
C ASP A 32 3.90 5.17 7.61
N VAL A 33 4.00 5.46 6.30
CA VAL A 33 2.86 5.85 5.48
C VAL A 33 1.87 4.69 5.28
N ALA A 34 2.35 3.47 5.05
CA ALA A 34 1.49 2.29 4.92
C ALA A 34 0.68 2.01 6.19
N ARG A 35 1.27 2.26 7.36
CA ARG A 35 0.59 2.11 8.66
C ARG A 35 -0.51 3.14 8.89
N VAL A 36 -0.27 4.40 8.55
CA VAL A 36 -1.24 5.49 8.82
C VAL A 36 -2.26 5.67 7.69
N GLY A 37 -1.92 5.23 6.48
CA GLY A 37 -2.72 5.40 5.28
C GLY A 37 -2.62 6.79 4.65
N LEU A 38 -3.25 6.92 3.48
CA LEU A 38 -3.35 8.16 2.73
C LEU A 38 -4.84 8.54 2.62
N PRO A 39 -5.30 9.64 3.23
CA PRO A 39 -6.72 10.01 3.19
C PRO A 39 -7.27 10.11 1.77
N GLY A 40 -8.39 9.42 1.52
CA GLY A 40 -9.05 9.41 0.20
C GLY A 40 -8.35 8.57 -0.86
N LEU A 41 -7.29 7.83 -0.52
CA LEU A 41 -6.53 6.99 -1.44
C LEU A 41 -6.39 5.57 -0.92
N ARG A 42 -6.26 4.63 -1.84
CA ARG A 42 -5.75 3.29 -1.54
C ARG A 42 -4.27 3.27 -1.86
N LEU A 43 -3.46 2.65 -1.01
CA LEU A 43 -2.01 2.51 -1.24
C LEU A 43 -1.67 1.08 -1.67
N ALA A 44 -0.84 0.96 -2.71
CA ALA A 44 -0.11 -0.27 -3.02
C ALA A 44 1.37 0.07 -3.27
N VAL A 45 2.26 -0.88 -2.96
CA VAL A 45 3.70 -0.71 -3.11
C VAL A 45 4.25 -1.74 -4.09
N LEU A 46 5.04 -1.30 -5.06
CA LEU A 46 5.87 -2.15 -5.91
C LEU A 46 7.33 -1.98 -5.47
N CYS A 47 7.95 -3.03 -4.95
CA CYS A 47 9.35 -3.04 -4.54
C CYS A 47 9.96 -4.42 -4.75
N PRO A 48 11.28 -4.59 -4.93
CA PRO A 48 11.87 -5.92 -5.04
C PRO A 48 11.58 -6.77 -3.79
N GLU A 49 11.59 -8.10 -3.95
CA GLU A 49 11.46 -9.02 -2.80
C GLU A 49 12.52 -8.76 -1.73
N GLY A 50 12.12 -8.85 -0.46
CA GLY A 50 13.00 -8.65 0.70
C GLY A 50 12.33 -8.01 1.92
N PRO A 51 13.11 -7.52 2.90
CA PRO A 51 12.60 -7.08 4.20
C PRO A 51 11.50 -6.01 4.14
N LEU A 52 11.54 -5.07 3.19
CA LEU A 52 10.48 -4.08 3.02
C LEU A 52 9.15 -4.75 2.62
N ALA A 53 9.17 -5.65 1.64
CA ALA A 53 7.99 -6.34 1.14
C ALA A 53 7.36 -7.21 2.25
N GLU A 54 8.17 -7.94 3.02
CA GLU A 54 7.73 -8.73 4.16
C GLU A 54 7.01 -7.87 5.20
N ARG A 55 7.65 -6.78 5.66
CA ARG A 55 7.07 -5.88 6.68
C ARG A 55 5.81 -5.17 6.22
N LEU A 56 5.70 -4.86 4.93
CA LEU A 56 4.47 -4.28 4.36
C LEU A 56 3.34 -5.33 4.32
N ARG A 57 3.63 -6.57 3.92
CA ARG A 57 2.65 -7.67 3.93
C ARG A 57 2.18 -7.99 5.35
N GLU A 58 3.09 -7.97 6.34
CA GLU A 58 2.75 -8.12 7.76
C GLU A 58 1.79 -7.03 8.26
N GLN A 59 1.84 -5.82 7.70
CA GLN A 59 0.90 -4.73 7.99
C GLN A 59 -0.42 -4.84 7.23
N GLY A 60 -0.56 -5.85 6.35
CA GLY A 60 -1.72 -6.02 5.48
C GLY A 60 -1.73 -5.08 4.27
N ALA A 61 -0.61 -4.46 3.92
CA ALA A 61 -0.52 -3.61 2.74
C ALA A 61 -0.53 -4.46 1.45
N ALA A 62 -1.07 -3.88 0.37
CA ALA A 62 -0.97 -4.47 -0.96
C ALA A 62 0.45 -4.28 -1.51
N VAL A 63 1.15 -5.40 -1.79
CA VAL A 63 2.54 -5.39 -2.25
C VAL A 63 2.68 -6.19 -3.55
N PHE A 64 3.39 -5.62 -4.50
CA PHE A 64 3.85 -6.23 -5.73
C PHE A 64 5.39 -6.26 -5.69
N THR A 65 5.97 -7.30 -6.27
CA THR A 65 7.42 -7.54 -6.24
C THR A 65 7.95 -8.05 -7.56
#